data_AF-A0A528KHS1-F1
#
_entry.id   AF-A0A528KHS1-F1
#
_cell.length_a   1.000
_cell.length_b   1.000
_cell.length_c   1.000
_cell.angle_alpha   90.00
_cell.angle_beta   90.00
_cell.angle_gamma   90.00
#
_symmetry.space_group_name_H-M   'P 1'
#
loop_
_entity.id
_entity.type
_entity.pdbx_description
1 polymer ?
#
loop_
_entity_poly.entity_id
_entity_poly.type
_entity_poly.pdbx_seq_one_letter_code
_entity_poly.pdbx_strand_id
1 'polypeptide(L)'
;AIRDNDTAARIIGIPVLKTKLLAFAISSFIIGVAGVIWAFAYLRTVEPAGFDLDRSFQILFIIIIGGLASIRGAFLGAALIVVFPLVLSRLGGFLLGDLFDSGVLDMSQRIVLGALIILF
;
A
#
# COMPACT_ATOMS: atom_id res chain seq x y z
N ALA A 1 25.28 3.48 1.52
CA ALA A 1 26.02 4.66 2.04
C ALA A 1 25.24 5.38 3.14
N ILE A 2 24.27 6.26 2.83
CA ILE A 2 23.49 6.96 3.89
C ILE A 2 22.53 6.04 4.66
N ARG A 3 22.02 4.97 4.01
CA ARG A 3 21.12 4.00 4.64
C ARG A 3 21.82 3.16 5.72
N ASP A 4 23.11 2.90 5.56
CA ASP A 4 23.84 1.91 6.35
C ASP A 4 24.60 2.57 7.53
N ASN A 5 25.20 3.74 7.32
CA ASN A 5 25.80 4.52 8.42
C ASN A 5 25.88 6.02 8.05
N ASP A 6 25.12 6.85 8.77
CA ASP A 6 25.09 8.31 8.58
C ASP A 6 26.38 9.01 9.05
N THR A 7 27.03 8.46 10.06
CA THR A 7 28.28 8.99 10.63
C THR A 7 29.42 8.79 9.64
N ALA A 8 29.52 7.60 9.03
CA ALA A 8 30.49 7.33 7.98
C ALA A 8 30.24 8.19 6.73
N ALA A 9 28.98 8.39 6.33
CA ALA A 9 28.64 9.24 5.19
C ALA A 9 29.09 10.71 5.40
N ARG A 10 29.00 11.21 6.64
CA ARG A 10 29.46 12.56 6.99
C ARG A 10 30.98 12.72 6.91
N ILE A 11 31.74 11.69 7.30
CA ILE A 11 33.21 11.69 7.25
C ILE A 11 33.71 11.75 5.80
N ILE A 12 33.00 11.12 4.85
CA ILE A 12 33.32 11.14 3.42
C ILE A 12 32.87 12.46 2.74
N GLY A 13 32.37 13.44 3.52
CA GLY A 13 31.99 14.77 3.02
C GLY A 13 30.58 14.85 2.41
N ILE A 14 29.73 13.82 2.57
CA ILE A 14 28.36 13.84 2.05
C ILE A 14 27.45 14.62 3.01
N PRO A 15 26.72 15.64 2.55
CA PRO A 15 25.79 16.40 3.38
C PRO A 15 24.51 15.60 3.68
N VAL A 16 24.56 14.73 4.70
CA VAL A 16 23.49 13.78 5.07
C VAL A 16 22.12 14.44 5.18
N LEU A 17 22.02 15.62 5.79
CA LEU A 17 20.75 16.34 5.96
C LEU A 17 20.11 16.67 4.61
N LYS A 18 20.86 17.29 3.69
CA LYS A 18 20.37 17.68 2.36
C LYS A 18 19.93 16.46 1.56
N THR A 19 20.72 15.38 1.61
CA THR A 19 20.40 14.16 0.87
C THR A 19 19.14 13.48 1.41
N LYS A 20 18.95 13.40 2.73
CA LYS A 20 17.72 12.85 3.34
C LYS A 20 16.50 13.72 3.03
N LEU A 21 16.62 15.05 3.11
CA LEU A 21 15.54 15.97 2.77
C LEU A 21 15.14 15.87 1.30
N LEU A 22 16.09 15.78 0.38
CA LEU A 22 15.80 15.57 -1.04
C LEU A 22 15.13 14.21 -1.29
N ALA A 23 15.61 13.14 -0.65
CA ALA A 23 14.99 11.82 -0.76
C ALA A 23 13.53 11.83 -0.26
N PHE A 24 13.27 12.49 0.88
CA PHE A 24 11.92 12.68 1.41
C PHE A 24 11.06 13.54 0.48
N ALA A 25 11.57 14.66 -0.03
CA ALA A 25 10.84 15.56 -0.91
C ALA A 25 10.42 14.86 -2.22
N ILE A 26 11.33 14.11 -2.84
CA ILE A 26 11.05 13.35 -4.07
C ILE A 26 10.02 12.25 -3.79
N SER A 27 10.17 11.51 -2.68
CA SER A 27 9.21 10.47 -2.29
C SER A 27 7.81 11.05 -2.06
N SER A 28 7.70 12.11 -1.26
CA SER A 28 6.43 12.76 -0.93
C SER A 28 5.78 13.39 -2.16
N PHE A 29 6.57 13.91 -3.10
CA PHE A 29 6.06 14.42 -4.37
C PHE A 29 5.39 13.32 -5.20
N ILE A 30 6.05 12.16 -5.36
CA ILE A 30 5.50 11.02 -6.11
C ILE A 30 4.20 10.51 -5.47
N ILE A 31 4.19 10.34 -4.14
CA ILE A 31 2.99 9.90 -3.40
C ILE A 31 1.88 10.94 -3.46
N GLY A 32 2.21 12.23 -3.41
CA GLY A 32 1.26 13.32 -3.57
C GLY A 32 0.57 13.30 -4.93
N VAL A 33 1.32 13.13 -6.01
CA VAL A 33 0.78 12.98 -7.37
C VAL A 33 -0.11 11.73 -7.46
N ALA A 34 0.32 10.61 -6.90
CA ALA A 34 -0.48 9.38 -6.85
C ALA A 34 -1.82 9.59 -6.10
N GLY A 35 -1.81 10.31 -4.99
CA GLY A 35 -3.02 10.66 -4.23
C GLY A 35 -4.00 11.53 -5.01
N VAL A 36 -3.50 12.53 -5.75
CA VAL A 36 -4.32 13.36 -6.63
C VAL A 36 -4.93 12.52 -7.75
N ILE A 37 -4.14 11.67 -8.41
CA ILE A 37 -4.66 10.76 -9.45
C ILE A 37 -5.74 9.86 -8.87
N TRP A 38 -5.54 9.31 -7.67
CA TRP A 38 -6.52 8.46 -7.02
C TRP A 38 -7.84 9.21 -6.72
N ALA A 39 -7.75 10.42 -6.16
CA ALA A 39 -8.92 11.24 -5.86
C ALA A 39 -9.73 11.59 -7.12
N PHE A 40 -9.07 12.02 -8.19
CA PHE A 40 -9.74 12.48 -9.40
C PHE A 40 -10.16 11.33 -10.33
N ALA A 41 -9.29 10.34 -10.55
CA ALA A 41 -9.55 9.28 -11.52
C ALA A 41 -10.38 8.13 -10.94
N TYR A 42 -10.21 7.79 -9.66
CA TYR A 42 -10.90 6.66 -9.04
C TYR A 42 -12.20 7.08 -8.35
N LEU A 43 -12.17 8.09 -7.47
CA LEU A 43 -13.36 8.49 -6.71
C LEU A 43 -14.27 9.42 -7.51
N ARG A 44 -13.73 10.20 -8.46
CA ARG A 44 -14.42 11.23 -9.25
C ARG A 44 -15.06 12.36 -8.42
N THR A 45 -15.07 12.23 -7.10
CA THR A 45 -15.50 13.22 -6.10
C THR A 45 -14.56 13.16 -4.91
N VAL A 46 -14.26 14.31 -4.31
CA VAL A 46 -13.43 14.37 -3.10
C VAL A 46 -14.37 14.33 -1.90
N GLU A 47 -14.60 13.12 -1.38
CA GLU A 47 -15.39 12.90 -0.18
C GLU A 47 -14.48 12.48 1.00
N PRO A 48 -14.70 12.99 2.23
CA PRO A 48 -13.88 12.62 3.38
C PRO A 48 -13.86 11.12 3.67
N ALA A 49 -14.96 10.42 3.39
CA ALA A 49 -15.08 8.96 3.52
C ALA A 49 -14.17 8.18 2.55
N GLY A 50 -13.62 8.82 1.51
CA GLY A 50 -12.57 8.22 0.70
C GLY A 50 -11.25 8.06 1.46
N PHE A 51 -10.98 8.98 2.39
CA PHE A 51 -9.70 9.09 3.07
C PHE A 51 -9.78 8.61 4.52
N ASP A 52 -10.44 7.47 4.72
CA ASP A 52 -10.57 6.83 6.03
C ASP A 52 -9.26 6.20 6.54
N LEU A 53 -9.20 5.96 7.85
CA LEU A 53 -8.06 5.28 8.49
C LEU A 53 -7.79 3.90 7.89
N ASP A 54 -8.85 3.18 7.52
CA ASP A 54 -8.75 1.84 6.92
C ASP A 54 -7.90 1.88 5.65
N ARG A 55 -8.03 2.94 4.83
CA ARG A 55 -7.24 3.12 3.62
C ARG A 55 -5.77 3.39 3.93
N SER A 56 -5.50 4.18 4.97
CA SER A 56 -4.13 4.48 5.42
C SER A 56 -3.44 3.22 5.94
N PHE A 57 -4.15 2.40 6.72
CA PHE A 57 -3.65 1.11 7.17
C PHE A 57 -3.42 0.15 6.02
N GLN A 58 -4.34 0.07 5.06
CA GLN A 58 -4.16 -0.79 3.88
C GLN A 58 -2.86 -0.46 3.12
N ILE A 59 -2.54 0.82 2.92
CA ILE A 59 -1.30 1.26 2.26
C ILE A 59 -0.08 0.92 3.11
N LEU A 60 -0.15 1.09 4.43
CA LEU A 60 0.93 0.70 5.34
C LEU A 60 1.21 -0.81 5.27
N PHE A 61 0.17 -1.63 5.29
CA PHE A 61 0.29 -3.08 5.27
C PHE A 61 0.81 -3.63 3.94
N ILE A 62 0.51 -2.98 2.81
CA ILE A 62 1.16 -3.26 1.52
C ILE A 62 2.70 -3.25 1.66
N ILE A 63 3.24 -2.27 2.37
CA ILE A 63 4.68 -2.12 2.55
C ILE A 63 5.22 -3.09 3.61
N ILE A 64 4.47 -3.34 4.69
CA ILE A 64 4.88 -4.30 5.74
C ILE A 64 4.94 -5.72 5.18
N ILE A 65 3.86 -6.18 4.53
CA ILE A 65 3.76 -7.52 3.94
C ILE A 65 4.76 -7.68 2.78
N GLY A 66 4.93 -6.64 1.97
CA GLY A 66 5.91 -6.63 0.89
C GLY A 66 7.37 -6.58 1.37
N GLY A 67 7.63 -5.97 2.53
CA GLY A 67 8.94 -5.80 3.13
C GLY A 67 9.47 -4.36 3.04
N LEU A 68 9.75 -3.76 4.21
CA LEU A 68 10.20 -2.37 4.39
C LEU A 68 11.55 -2.04 3.75
N ALA A 69 12.40 -3.05 3.51
CA ALA A 69 13.80 -2.86 3.08
C ALA A 69 14.03 -2.96 1.57
N SER A 70 13.02 -3.38 0.79
CA SER A 70 13.17 -3.70 -0.64
C SER A 70 12.07 -3.10 -1.51
N ILE A 71 12.49 -2.41 -2.58
CA ILE A 71 11.57 -1.86 -3.59
C ILE A 71 10.80 -2.99 -4.28
N ARG A 72 11.46 -4.11 -4.62
CA ARG A 72 10.80 -5.27 -5.26
C ARG A 72 9.75 -5.91 -4.34
N GLY A 73 10.01 -5.88 -3.03
CA GLY A 73 9.10 -6.34 -2.01
C GLY A 73 7.81 -5.52 -1.98
N ALA A 74 7.92 -4.18 -2.00
CA ALA A 74 6.77 -3.29 -2.06
C ALA A 74 5.87 -3.54 -3.29
N PHE A 75 6.45 -3.81 -4.47
CA PHE A 75 5.69 -4.18 -5.66
C PHE A 75 4.95 -5.51 -5.50
N LEU A 76 5.59 -6.53 -4.92
CA LEU A 76 4.97 -7.82 -4.64
C LEU A 76 3.86 -7.72 -3.60
N GLY A 77 4.05 -6.95 -2.53
CA GLY A 77 3.03 -6.69 -1.52
C GLY A 77 1.81 -5.98 -2.09
N ALA A 78 2.02 -4.99 -2.97
CA ALA A 78 0.94 -4.29 -3.65
C ALA A 78 0.18 -5.22 -4.60
N ALA A 79 0.90 -6.03 -5.38
CA ALA A 79 0.29 -7.02 -6.27
C ALA A 79 -0.54 -8.04 -5.48
N LEU A 80 -0.02 -8.55 -4.37
CA LEU A 80 -0.73 -9.51 -3.53
C LEU A 80 -2.02 -8.90 -2.99
N ILE A 81 -1.98 -7.75 -2.32
CA ILE A 81 -3.19 -7.17 -1.70
C ILE A 81 -4.24 -6.74 -2.72
N VAL A 82 -3.84 -6.35 -3.93
CA VAL A 82 -4.79 -5.97 -4.99
C VAL A 82 -5.36 -7.20 -5.71
N VAL A 83 -4.54 -8.20 -6.01
CA VAL A 83 -4.95 -9.39 -6.78
C VAL A 83 -5.68 -10.40 -5.90
N PHE A 84 -5.30 -10.52 -4.63
CA PHE A 84 -5.90 -11.45 -3.67
C PHE A 84 -7.44 -11.36 -3.59
N PRO A 85 -8.06 -10.18 -3.35
CA PRO A 85 -9.52 -10.07 -3.34
C PRO A 85 -10.16 -10.39 -4.69
N LEU A 86 -9.49 -10.03 -5.80
CA LEU A 86 -9.97 -10.32 -7.14
C LEU A 86 -9.99 -11.82 -7.42
N VAL A 87 -8.95 -12.54 -7.01
CA VAL A 87 -8.87 -14.01 -7.13
C VAL A 87 -9.91 -14.67 -6.22
N LEU A 88 -10.08 -14.17 -5.00
CA LEU A 88 -11.06 -14.70 -4.06
C LEU A 88 -12.50 -14.52 -4.60
N SER A 89 -12.81 -13.35 -5.16
CA SER A 89 -14.09 -13.08 -5.80
C SER A 89 -14.33 -13.95 -7.04
N ARG A 90 -13.32 -14.12 -7.91
CA ARG A 90 -13.40 -14.96 -9.11
C ARG A 90 -13.55 -16.44 -8.78
N LEU A 91 -12.82 -16.95 -7.78
CA LEU A 91 -12.92 -18.33 -7.33
C LEU A 91 -14.25 -18.59 -6.62
N GLY A 92 -14.72 -17.66 -5.78
CA GLY A 92 -16.02 -17.74 -5.13
C GLY A 92 -17.18 -17.79 -6.14
N GLY A 93 -17.14 -16.91 -7.15
CA GLY A 93 -18.14 -16.91 -8.24
C GLY A 93 -18.08 -18.16 -9.11
N PHE A 94 -16.90 -18.75 -9.32
CA PHE A 94 -16.74 -19.97 -10.12
C PHE A 94 -17.17 -21.24 -9.36
N LEU A 95 -16.88 -21.33 -8.06
CA LEU A 95 -17.14 -22.53 -7.25
C LEU A 95 -18.55 -22.58 -6.64
N LEU A 96 -19.18 -21.43 -6.34
CA LEU A 96 -20.39 -21.39 -5.51
C LEU A 96 -21.62 -20.72 -6.14
N GLY A 97 -21.53 -20.11 -7.33
CA GLY A 97 -22.67 -19.50 -8.02
C GLY A 97 -23.36 -18.36 -7.23
N ASP A 98 -24.52 -17.90 -7.73
CA ASP A 98 -25.32 -16.71 -7.35
C ASP A 98 -25.83 -16.65 -5.88
N LEU A 99 -25.26 -17.46 -4.98
CA LEU A 99 -25.59 -17.55 -3.56
C LEU A 99 -24.74 -16.62 -2.68
N PHE A 100 -23.68 -16.03 -3.23
CA PHE A 100 -22.92 -14.97 -2.58
C PHE A 100 -23.45 -13.62 -3.05
N ASP A 101 -24.44 -13.10 -2.34
CA ASP A 101 -24.83 -11.71 -2.45
C ASP A 101 -23.58 -10.83 -2.26
N SER A 102 -23.49 -9.76 -3.05
CA SER A 102 -22.36 -8.82 -3.10
C SER A 102 -21.91 -8.33 -1.72
N GLY A 103 -22.82 -8.28 -0.74
CA GLY A 103 -22.52 -7.96 0.66
C GLY A 103 -21.66 -9.02 1.37
N VAL A 104 -21.89 -10.32 1.13
CA VAL A 104 -21.10 -11.40 1.74
C VAL A 104 -19.69 -11.43 1.15
N LEU A 105 -19.55 -11.10 -0.13
CA LEU A 105 -18.25 -10.97 -0.79
C LEU A 105 -17.42 -9.83 -0.19
N ASP A 106 -18.01 -8.64 0.00
CA ASP A 106 -17.29 -7.52 0.62
C ASP A 106 -16.89 -7.84 2.08
N MET A 107 -17.79 -8.45 2.85
CA MET A 107 -17.50 -8.86 4.22
C MET A 107 -16.40 -9.94 4.29
N SER A 108 -16.45 -10.94 3.41
CA SER A 108 -15.43 -11.99 3.34
C SER A 108 -14.06 -11.41 2.97
N GLN A 109 -14.01 -10.49 2.03
CA GLN A 109 -12.79 -9.81 1.62
C GLN A 109 -12.20 -9.00 2.78
N ARG A 110 -13.02 -8.24 3.51
CA ARG A 110 -12.57 -7.48 4.70
C ARG A 110 -12.03 -8.40 5.79
N ILE A 111 -12.72 -9.52 6.08
CA ILE A 111 -12.30 -10.49 7.09
C ILE A 111 -10.97 -11.13 6.70
N VAL A 112 -10.81 -11.56 5.45
CA VAL A 112 -9.59 -12.24 5.02
C VAL A 112 -8.41 -11.27 4.91
N LEU A 113 -8.62 -10.04 4.43
CA LEU A 113 -7.60 -9.00 4.47
C LEU A 113 -7.21 -8.66 5.92
N GLY A 114 -8.18 -8.54 6.82
CA GLY A 114 -7.94 -8.32 8.25
C GLY A 114 -7.15 -9.46 8.90
N ALA A 115 -7.49 -10.71 8.58
CA ALA A 115 -6.77 -11.89 9.08
C ALA A 115 -5.32 -11.95 8.55
N LEU A 116 -5.11 -11.63 7.26
CA LEU A 116 -3.79 -11.55 6.65
C LEU A 116 -2.93 -10.46 7.34
N ILE A 117 -3.54 -9.34 7.69
CA ILE A 117 -2.90 -8.25 8.43
C ILE A 117 -2.50 -8.70 9.84
N ILE A 118 -3.34 -9.46 10.56
CA ILE A 118 -3.03 -9.91 11.93
C ILE A 118 -1.92 -10.96 11.95
N LEU A 119 -1.77 -11.74 10.87
CA LEU A 119 -0.81 -12.83 10.77
C LEU A 119 0.63 -12.35 10.51
N PHE A 120 0.81 -11.13 10.02
CA PHE A 120 2.11 -10.52 9.67
C PHE A 120 2.48 -9.37 10.61
#